data_AF-A0A845W8B3-F1
#
_entry.id   AF-A0A845W8B3-F1
#
_cell.length_a   1.000
_cell.length_b   1.000
_cell.length_c   1.000
_cell.angle_alpha   90.00
_cell.angle_beta   90.00
_cell.angle_gamma   90.00
#
_symmetry.space_group_name_H-M   'P 1'
#
loop_
_entity.id
_entity.type
_entity.pdbx_description
1 polymer ?
#
loop_
_entity_poly.entity_id
_entity_poly.type
_entity_poly.pdbx_seq_one_letter_code
_entity_poly.pdbx_strand_id
1 'polypeptide(L)'
;MRTILGTPGDDMISASGGKTTIFPSTGKDDLTVFQGGNNTIFANEGNQGDRVSVGMGSNNTVYTGVGDDVITVFESNENLIFAGEGDNQISLVKSDNNQIFVGAGDDTISTERGDNEIFAGDGDDFITTLFGDNIIYMGAGDDRITTKFGDNVIFAGAGDNLIDAQSGNNKI
;
A
#
# COMPACT_ATOMS: atom_id res chain seq x y z
N MET A 1 14.49 -12.69 14.99
CA MET A 1 13.26 -12.94 14.20
C MET A 1 12.23 -13.53 15.14
N ARG A 2 11.02 -12.97 15.16
CA ARG A 2 9.89 -13.43 15.97
C ARG A 2 8.68 -13.69 15.07
N THR A 3 7.89 -14.70 15.39
CA THR A 3 6.58 -14.94 14.76
C THR A 3 5.47 -14.67 15.78
N ILE A 4 4.40 -14.02 15.36
CA ILE A 4 3.18 -13.80 16.13
C ILE A 4 2.02 -14.44 15.37
N LEU A 5 1.22 -15.22 16.08
CA LEU A 5 0.02 -15.87 15.56
C LEU A 5 -1.18 -15.32 16.31
N GLY A 6 -2.20 -14.90 15.58
CA GLY A 6 -3.52 -14.60 16.08
C GLY A 6 -4.39 -15.86 16.20
N THR A 7 -5.69 -15.66 16.30
CA THR A 7 -6.74 -16.65 16.44
C THR A 7 -7.88 -16.34 15.48
N PRO A 8 -8.75 -17.30 15.14
CA PRO A 8 -9.93 -16.97 14.36
C PRO A 8 -10.81 -15.93 15.08
N GLY A 9 -11.24 -14.91 14.33
CA GLY A 9 -12.00 -13.76 14.82
C GLY A 9 -11.15 -12.49 14.77
N ASP A 10 -11.76 -11.36 15.09
CA ASP A 10 -11.11 -10.05 15.03
C ASP A 10 -10.03 -9.93 16.13
N ASP A 11 -8.77 -9.84 15.71
CA ASP A 11 -7.63 -9.71 16.59
C ASP A 11 -7.05 -8.28 16.63
N MET A 12 -6.41 -7.95 17.75
CA MET A 12 -5.57 -6.77 17.87
C MET A 12 -4.15 -7.21 18.19
N ILE A 13 -3.23 -7.03 17.25
CA ILE A 13 -1.84 -7.48 17.37
C ILE A 13 -0.89 -6.28 17.30
N SER A 14 -0.03 -6.16 18.30
CA SER A 14 1.03 -5.16 18.33
C SER A 14 2.41 -5.80 18.43
N ALA A 15 3.36 -5.31 17.64
CA ALA A 15 4.75 -5.74 17.66
C ALA A 15 5.73 -4.56 17.63
N SER A 16 6.93 -4.81 18.16
CA SER A 16 8.06 -3.88 18.10
C SER A 16 9.37 -4.64 18.30
N GLY A 17 10.50 -3.99 17.98
CA GLY A 17 11.83 -4.59 18.03
C GLY A 17 12.19 -5.27 16.71
N GLY A 18 13.18 -6.17 16.68
CA GLY A 18 13.71 -6.72 15.42
C GLY A 18 12.67 -7.40 14.51
N LYS A 19 13.12 -7.82 13.31
CA LYS A 19 12.31 -8.50 12.28
C LYS A 19 11.20 -9.40 12.85
N THR A 20 9.96 -9.10 12.50
CA THR A 20 8.75 -9.80 12.94
C THR A 20 7.95 -10.36 11.75
N THR A 21 7.35 -11.53 11.94
CA THR A 21 6.34 -12.09 11.03
C THR A 21 5.01 -12.25 11.76
N ILE A 22 3.91 -11.78 11.17
CA ILE A 22 2.57 -11.82 11.78
C ILE A 22 1.61 -12.60 10.88
N PHE A 23 0.82 -13.49 11.48
CA PHE A 23 -0.32 -14.16 10.88
C PHE A 23 -1.50 -14.01 11.85
N PRO A 24 -2.47 -13.12 11.59
CA PRO A 24 -3.59 -12.92 12.51
C PRO A 24 -4.65 -14.02 12.39
N SER A 25 -4.65 -14.79 11.29
CA SER A 25 -5.68 -15.75 10.90
C SER A 25 -6.88 -15.04 10.26
N THR A 26 -8.07 -15.66 10.28
CA THR A 26 -9.29 -15.07 9.74
C THR A 26 -9.89 -14.06 10.71
N GLY A 27 -10.41 -12.96 10.22
CA GLY A 27 -11.13 -11.98 11.03
C GLY A 27 -11.07 -10.62 10.36
N LYS A 28 -11.52 -9.58 11.05
CA LYS A 28 -11.13 -8.20 10.76
C LYS A 28 -10.10 -7.76 11.79
N ASP A 29 -8.84 -7.71 11.38
CA ASP A 29 -7.72 -7.58 12.27
C ASP A 29 -7.14 -6.16 12.30
N ASP A 30 -6.61 -5.76 13.46
CA ASP A 30 -5.88 -4.51 13.65
C ASP A 30 -4.43 -4.82 14.04
N LEU A 31 -3.51 -4.60 13.10
CA LEU A 31 -2.11 -4.98 13.18
C LEU A 31 -1.24 -3.73 13.22
N THR A 32 -0.48 -3.55 14.30
CA THR A 32 0.46 -2.44 14.43
C THR A 32 1.88 -2.92 14.69
N VAL A 33 2.84 -2.50 13.87
CA VAL A 33 4.27 -2.72 14.05
C VAL A 33 4.99 -1.38 14.16
N PHE A 34 5.34 -0.97 15.37
CA PHE A 34 5.80 0.41 15.64
C PHE A 34 7.24 0.71 15.19
N GLN A 35 8.15 -0.21 15.49
CA GLN A 35 9.59 -0.05 15.25
C GLN A 35 10.19 -1.41 15.02
N GLY A 36 11.16 -1.52 14.10
CA GLY A 36 11.86 -2.78 14.00
C GLY A 36 12.92 -2.95 12.94
N GLY A 37 13.14 -4.21 12.57
CA GLY A 37 13.79 -4.59 11.33
C GLY A 37 12.74 -5.05 10.33
N ASN A 38 13.16 -5.53 9.15
CA ASN A 38 12.25 -5.90 8.06
C ASN A 38 11.12 -6.84 8.48
N ASN A 39 9.87 -6.37 8.46
CA ASN A 39 8.70 -7.13 8.92
C ASN A 39 7.94 -7.74 7.76
N THR A 40 7.21 -8.83 8.04
CA THR A 40 6.32 -9.47 7.07
C THR A 40 4.96 -9.70 7.73
N ILE A 41 3.89 -9.20 7.13
CA ILE A 41 2.53 -9.32 7.65
C ILE A 41 1.70 -10.07 6.62
N PHE A 42 1.05 -11.14 7.08
CA PHE A 42 0.14 -11.96 6.29
C PHE A 42 -1.27 -11.83 6.86
N ALA A 43 -1.93 -10.71 6.61
CA ALA A 43 -3.34 -10.48 6.93
C ALA A 43 -4.26 -10.98 5.80
N ASN A 44 -3.72 -11.74 4.85
CA ASN A 44 -4.44 -12.20 3.67
C ASN A 44 -5.34 -13.43 3.91
N GLU A 45 -5.72 -13.70 5.15
CA GLU A 45 -6.63 -14.78 5.51
C GLU A 45 -7.99 -14.21 5.90
N GLY A 46 -9.05 -14.69 5.25
CA GLY A 46 -10.37 -14.09 5.41
C GLY A 46 -10.73 -13.22 4.21
N ASN A 47 -11.93 -12.66 4.27
CA ASN A 47 -12.51 -11.81 3.23
C ASN A 47 -13.05 -10.51 3.84
N GLN A 48 -12.57 -10.14 5.03
CA GLN A 48 -12.97 -8.91 5.73
C GLN A 48 -11.80 -7.94 5.64
N GLY A 49 -12.09 -6.65 5.51
CA GLY A 49 -11.03 -5.66 5.41
C GLY A 49 -10.26 -5.48 6.72
N ASP A 50 -8.94 -5.52 6.66
CA ASP A 50 -8.01 -5.41 7.77
C ASP A 50 -7.44 -4.00 7.92
N ARG A 51 -6.84 -3.73 9.08
CA ARG A 51 -6.07 -2.50 9.32
C ARG A 51 -4.63 -2.86 9.65
N VAL A 52 -3.72 -2.41 8.80
CA VAL A 52 -2.29 -2.66 8.97
C VAL A 52 -1.53 -1.35 9.08
N SER A 53 -0.80 -1.18 10.18
CA SER A 53 0.08 -0.04 10.41
C SER A 53 1.52 -0.52 10.64
N VAL A 54 2.45 -0.13 9.76
CA VAL A 54 3.87 -0.52 9.86
C VAL A 54 4.81 0.67 9.83
N GLY A 55 5.80 0.66 10.72
CA GLY A 55 6.61 1.83 11.04
C GLY A 55 8.13 1.65 11.08
N MET A 56 8.82 2.78 10.91
CA MET A 56 10.22 3.11 11.24
C MET A 56 11.34 2.19 10.69
N GLY A 57 12.14 2.74 9.77
CA GLY A 57 13.53 2.34 9.46
C GLY A 57 13.74 0.96 8.82
N SER A 58 12.67 0.29 8.40
CA SER A 58 12.67 -1.09 7.91
C SER A 58 12.11 -1.19 6.50
N ASN A 59 12.45 -2.30 5.83
CA ASN A 59 11.78 -2.72 4.60
C ASN A 59 10.68 -3.71 4.97
N ASN A 60 9.41 -3.36 4.79
CA ASN A 60 8.29 -4.23 5.19
C ASN A 60 7.64 -4.88 3.97
N THR A 61 7.08 -6.06 4.20
CA THR A 61 6.21 -6.74 3.24
C THR A 61 4.83 -6.94 3.88
N VAL A 62 3.78 -6.48 3.21
CA VAL A 62 2.41 -6.54 3.71
C VAL A 62 1.53 -7.23 2.68
N TYR A 63 0.75 -8.21 3.12
CA TYR A 63 -0.30 -8.88 2.36
C TYR A 63 -1.61 -8.76 3.14
N THR A 64 -2.68 -8.21 2.55
CA THR A 64 -4.00 -8.09 3.20
C THR A 64 -5.13 -8.85 2.49
N GLY A 65 -4.95 -9.22 1.22
CA GLY A 65 -5.73 -10.27 0.58
C GLY A 65 -7.06 -9.79 -0.01
N VAL A 66 -8.19 -10.20 0.58
CA VAL A 66 -9.52 -9.86 0.07
C VAL A 66 -10.27 -9.06 1.12
N GLY A 67 -10.88 -7.96 0.71
CA GLY A 67 -11.66 -7.08 1.57
C GLY A 67 -11.15 -5.65 1.51
N ASP A 68 -11.95 -4.73 2.05
CA ASP A 68 -11.61 -3.30 2.01
C ASP A 68 -10.55 -2.96 3.07
N ASP A 69 -9.29 -3.05 2.70
CA ASP A 69 -8.17 -2.94 3.63
C ASP A 69 -7.70 -1.50 3.85
N VAL A 70 -7.14 -1.22 5.01
CA VAL A 70 -6.48 0.04 5.32
C VAL A 70 -5.03 -0.20 5.69
N ILE A 71 -4.11 0.26 4.85
CA ILE A 71 -2.67 0.08 5.04
C ILE A 71 -2.02 1.45 5.24
N THR A 72 -1.43 1.66 6.42
CA THR A 72 -0.63 2.84 6.73
C THR A 72 0.81 2.44 6.97
N VAL A 73 1.72 3.03 6.19
CA VAL A 73 3.15 2.88 6.40
C VAL A 73 3.73 4.23 6.81
N PHE A 74 4.57 4.26 7.83
CA PHE A 74 5.17 5.51 8.31
C PHE A 74 6.68 5.41 8.57
N GLU A 75 7.44 6.37 8.05
CA GLU A 75 8.88 6.55 8.32
C GLU A 75 9.74 5.31 8.01
N SER A 76 9.38 4.55 6.98
CA SER A 76 10.07 3.34 6.51
C SER A 76 10.96 3.60 5.29
N ASN A 77 11.76 2.60 4.93
CA ASN A 77 12.56 2.62 3.71
C ASN A 77 11.72 2.05 2.56
N GLU A 78 12.12 0.89 2.02
CA GLU A 78 11.48 0.26 0.86
C GLU A 78 10.44 -0.76 1.29
N ASN A 79 9.18 -0.59 0.87
CA ASN A 79 8.12 -1.53 1.22
C ASN A 79 7.55 -2.21 -0.02
N LEU A 80 7.06 -3.43 0.20
CA LEU A 80 6.34 -4.21 -0.78
C LEU A 80 4.94 -4.50 -0.23
N ILE A 81 3.93 -3.95 -0.86
CA ILE A 81 2.54 -4.02 -0.40
C ILE A 81 1.71 -4.76 -1.45
N PHE A 82 0.97 -5.75 -1.02
CA PHE A 82 -0.06 -6.44 -1.79
C PHE A 82 -1.39 -6.32 -1.05
N ALA A 83 -2.26 -5.43 -1.50
CA ALA A 83 -3.57 -5.27 -0.86
C ALA A 83 -4.53 -6.37 -1.32
N GLY A 84 -4.56 -6.66 -2.62
CA GLY A 84 -5.50 -7.61 -3.21
C GLY A 84 -6.91 -7.03 -3.35
N GLU A 85 -7.88 -7.88 -3.70
CA GLU A 85 -9.22 -7.43 -4.10
C GLU A 85 -9.97 -6.68 -2.99
N GLY A 86 -10.71 -5.63 -3.34
CA GLY A 86 -11.51 -4.82 -2.41
C GLY A 86 -11.22 -3.33 -2.58
N ASP A 87 -12.01 -2.49 -1.91
CA ASP A 87 -11.80 -1.03 -1.99
C ASP A 87 -10.75 -0.61 -0.94
N ASN A 88 -9.48 -0.58 -1.33
CA ASN A 88 -8.38 -0.43 -0.39
C ASN A 88 -7.98 1.03 -0.18
N GLN A 89 -7.47 1.33 1.01
CA GLN A 89 -6.90 2.64 1.36
C GLN A 89 -5.45 2.50 1.82
N ILE A 90 -4.53 3.04 1.02
CA ILE A 90 -3.10 2.92 1.23
C ILE A 90 -2.47 4.30 1.41
N SER A 91 -1.77 4.50 2.53
CA SER A 91 -1.09 5.76 2.86
C SER A 91 0.34 5.52 3.32
N LEU A 92 1.31 5.97 2.52
CA LEU A 92 2.74 5.89 2.83
C LEU A 92 3.28 7.28 3.19
N VAL A 93 3.50 7.50 4.48
CA VAL A 93 3.96 8.77 5.06
C VAL A 93 5.45 8.70 5.32
N LYS A 94 6.23 9.59 4.70
CA LYS A 94 7.71 9.58 4.75
C LYS A 94 8.33 8.19 4.50
N SER A 95 7.73 7.40 3.61
CA SER A 95 8.32 6.15 3.14
C SER A 95 9.21 6.42 1.93
N ASP A 96 10.32 5.69 1.77
CA ASP A 96 11.21 5.87 0.60
C ASP A 96 10.65 5.13 -0.62
N ASN A 97 11.42 4.30 -1.33
CA ASN A 97 11.01 3.73 -2.60
C ASN A 97 10.13 2.49 -2.39
N ASN A 98 8.86 2.53 -2.79
CA ASN A 98 7.92 1.44 -2.52
C ASN A 98 7.38 0.79 -3.78
N GLN A 99 6.99 -0.47 -3.66
CA GLN A 99 6.21 -1.20 -4.63
C GLN A 99 4.84 -1.52 -4.05
N ILE A 100 3.79 -1.11 -4.74
CA ILE A 100 2.40 -1.21 -4.28
C ILE A 100 1.59 -1.92 -5.35
N PHE A 101 0.93 -3.00 -4.98
CA PHE A 101 0.03 -3.78 -5.82
C PHE A 101 -1.32 -3.84 -5.13
N VAL A 102 -2.36 -3.25 -5.71
CA VAL A 102 -3.63 -3.10 -5.01
C VAL A 102 -4.67 -4.12 -5.48
N GLY A 103 -4.87 -4.36 -6.77
CA GLY A 103 -5.76 -5.44 -7.23
C GLY A 103 -7.03 -4.87 -7.86
N ALA A 104 -8.14 -5.60 -7.86
CA ALA A 104 -9.39 -4.99 -8.32
C ALA A 104 -10.19 -4.36 -7.17
N GLY A 105 -10.90 -3.28 -7.45
CA GLY A 105 -11.66 -2.48 -6.48
C GLY A 105 -11.44 -0.99 -6.70
N ASP A 106 -12.24 -0.14 -6.08
CA ASP A 106 -12.05 1.32 -6.18
C ASP A 106 -11.03 1.76 -5.13
N ASP A 107 -9.75 1.81 -5.50
CA ASP A 107 -8.67 1.99 -4.54
C ASP A 107 -8.26 3.45 -4.33
N THR A 108 -7.74 3.77 -3.14
CA THR A 108 -7.13 5.07 -2.84
C THR A 108 -5.70 4.91 -2.35
N ILE A 109 -4.75 5.49 -3.07
CA ILE A 109 -3.32 5.37 -2.78
C ILE A 109 -2.70 6.76 -2.63
N SER A 110 -1.95 6.97 -1.55
CA SER A 110 -1.15 8.17 -1.35
C SER A 110 0.28 7.86 -0.93
N THR A 111 1.26 8.45 -1.62
CA THR A 111 2.68 8.37 -1.26
C THR A 111 3.27 9.76 -1.09
N GLU A 112 4.00 9.97 0.02
CA GLU A 112 4.57 11.30 0.33
C GLU A 112 5.90 11.53 -0.39
N ARG A 113 6.78 10.53 -0.45
CA ARG A 113 8.12 10.66 -1.06
C ARG A 113 8.59 9.33 -1.65
N GLY A 114 9.82 9.36 -2.17
CA GLY A 114 10.47 8.20 -2.77
C GLY A 114 10.02 7.95 -4.20
N ASP A 115 10.81 7.19 -4.93
CA ASP A 115 10.50 6.74 -6.28
C ASP A 115 9.65 5.48 -6.15
N ASN A 116 8.34 5.62 -6.34
CA ASN A 116 7.39 4.54 -6.13
C ASN A 116 6.98 3.87 -7.44
N GLU A 117 6.77 2.56 -7.39
CA GLU A 117 6.14 1.78 -8.44
C GLU A 117 4.76 1.33 -7.95
N ILE A 118 3.71 1.78 -8.63
CA ILE A 118 2.33 1.57 -8.21
C ILE A 118 1.58 0.83 -9.31
N PHE A 119 0.96 -0.29 -8.96
CA PHE A 119 0.06 -1.06 -9.80
C PHE A 119 -1.31 -1.05 -9.12
N ALA A 120 -2.21 -0.22 -9.64
CA ALA A 120 -3.53 -0.02 -9.05
C ALA A 120 -4.40 -1.25 -9.30
N GLY A 121 -4.63 -1.56 -10.58
CA GLY A 121 -5.41 -2.71 -11.04
C GLY A 121 -6.70 -2.22 -11.68
N ASP A 122 -7.78 -2.99 -11.59
CA ASP A 122 -9.06 -2.64 -12.22
C ASP A 122 -10.02 -2.00 -11.21
N GLY A 123 -10.72 -0.93 -11.58
CA GLY A 123 -11.60 -0.16 -10.71
C GLY A 123 -11.42 1.34 -10.93
N ASP A 124 -12.26 2.16 -10.32
CA ASP A 124 -12.14 3.62 -10.41
C ASP A 124 -11.15 4.11 -9.33
N ASP A 125 -9.86 4.15 -9.67
CA ASP A 125 -8.80 4.37 -8.69
C ASP A 125 -8.45 5.85 -8.47
N PHE A 126 -7.94 6.16 -7.27
CA PHE A 126 -7.48 7.48 -6.88
C PHE A 126 -6.04 7.44 -6.36
N ILE A 127 -5.10 7.97 -7.15
CA ILE A 127 -3.68 7.99 -6.79
C ILE A 127 -3.17 9.41 -6.62
N THR A 128 -2.50 9.67 -5.50
CA THR A 128 -1.72 10.90 -5.29
C THR A 128 -0.28 10.59 -4.88
N THR A 129 0.69 11.03 -5.69
CA THR A 129 2.11 11.04 -5.30
C THR A 129 2.62 12.46 -5.13
N LEU A 130 3.39 12.70 -4.07
CA LEU A 130 3.89 14.05 -3.75
C LEU A 130 5.30 14.30 -4.30
N PHE A 131 6.30 13.53 -3.88
CA PHE A 131 7.68 13.65 -4.37
C PHE A 131 8.16 12.36 -5.05
N GLY A 132 9.34 12.42 -5.68
CA GLY A 132 10.01 11.29 -6.33
C GLY A 132 9.59 11.09 -7.78
N ASP A 133 10.40 10.31 -8.50
CA ASP A 133 10.15 9.91 -9.88
C ASP A 133 9.33 8.62 -9.85
N ASN A 134 8.01 8.73 -10.00
CA ASN A 134 7.10 7.59 -9.81
C ASN A 134 6.76 6.91 -11.14
N ILE A 135 6.55 5.60 -11.09
CA ILE A 135 5.98 4.81 -12.19
C ILE A 135 4.62 4.30 -11.72
N ILE A 136 3.57 4.66 -12.46
CA ILE A 136 2.19 4.35 -12.10
C ILE A 136 1.57 3.57 -13.24
N TYR A 137 1.08 2.37 -12.95
CA TYR A 137 0.33 1.53 -13.86
C TYR A 137 -1.10 1.39 -13.35
N MET A 138 -2.03 1.89 -14.15
CA MET A 138 -3.45 1.65 -13.96
C MET A 138 -3.94 0.48 -14.81
N GLY A 139 -5.08 -0.08 -14.46
CA GLY A 139 -5.81 -1.09 -15.24
C GLY A 139 -7.01 -0.48 -15.96
N ALA A 140 -8.16 -1.14 -15.87
CA ALA A 140 -9.40 -0.64 -16.45
C ALA A 140 -10.23 0.13 -15.40
N GLY A 141 -10.80 1.27 -15.78
CA GLY A 141 -11.65 2.10 -14.92
C GLY A 141 -11.52 3.59 -15.23
N ASP A 142 -12.34 4.42 -14.60
CA ASP A 142 -12.26 5.88 -14.74
C ASP A 142 -11.37 6.47 -13.63
N ASP A 143 -10.06 6.45 -13.86
CA ASP A 143 -9.05 6.74 -12.84
C ASP A 143 -8.80 8.24 -12.62
N ARG A 144 -8.34 8.57 -11.41
CA ARG A 144 -7.83 9.91 -11.05
C ARG A 144 -6.43 9.85 -10.49
N ILE A 145 -5.50 10.48 -11.20
CA ILE A 145 -4.08 10.45 -10.87
C ILE A 145 -3.58 11.88 -10.68
N THR A 146 -2.95 12.15 -9.55
CA THR A 146 -2.27 13.42 -9.28
C THR A 146 -0.81 13.15 -8.90
N THR A 147 0.14 13.67 -9.67
CA THR A 147 1.56 13.66 -9.31
C THR A 147 2.06 15.10 -9.18
N LYS A 148 2.72 15.44 -8.07
CA LYS A 148 3.08 16.84 -7.79
C LYS A 148 4.48 17.23 -8.26
N PHE A 149 5.49 16.47 -7.85
CA PHE A 149 6.89 16.72 -8.17
C PHE A 149 7.55 15.47 -8.75
N GLY A 150 8.75 15.63 -9.33
CA GLY A 150 9.50 14.55 -9.97
C GLY A 150 9.12 14.31 -11.43
N ASP A 151 9.95 13.52 -12.11
CA ASP A 151 9.73 13.09 -13.49
C ASP A 151 8.97 11.75 -13.47
N ASN A 152 7.65 11.81 -13.65
CA ASN A 152 6.78 10.64 -13.49
C ASN A 152 6.47 9.94 -14.83
N VAL A 153 6.24 8.64 -14.78
CA VAL A 153 5.73 7.83 -15.91
C VAL A 153 4.40 7.23 -15.50
N ILE A 154 3.36 7.50 -16.28
CA ILE A 154 1.99 7.09 -15.99
C ILE A 154 1.47 6.27 -17.16
N PHE A 155 1.02 5.06 -16.90
CA PHE A 155 0.30 4.22 -17.85
C PHE A 155 -1.15 4.19 -17.40
N ALA A 156 -1.97 5.03 -18.01
CA ALA A 156 -3.35 5.26 -17.58
C ALA A 156 -4.31 4.09 -17.82
N GLY A 157 -3.91 3.05 -18.56
CA GLY A 157 -4.80 1.93 -18.82
C GLY A 157 -6.01 2.31 -19.68
N ALA A 158 -7.15 1.66 -19.45
CA ALA A 158 -8.38 1.82 -20.22
C ALA A 158 -9.46 2.54 -19.41
N GLY A 159 -10.23 3.43 -20.05
CA GLY A 159 -11.29 4.20 -19.40
C GLY A 159 -11.09 5.71 -19.56
N ASP A 160 -11.97 6.50 -18.96
CA ASP A 160 -11.96 7.97 -19.05
C ASP A 160 -11.15 8.58 -17.89
N ASN A 161 -9.83 8.54 -18.05
CA ASN A 161 -8.89 8.91 -16.98
C ASN A 161 -8.64 10.42 -16.87
N LEU A 162 -8.54 10.90 -15.63
CA LEU A 162 -8.15 12.27 -15.29
C LEU A 162 -6.75 12.30 -14.66
N ILE A 163 -5.81 12.97 -15.32
CA ILE A 163 -4.40 13.02 -14.89
C ILE A 163 -3.96 14.46 -14.72
N ASP A 164 -3.58 14.82 -13.48
CA ASP A 164 -2.91 16.07 -13.12
C ASP A 164 -1.44 15.78 -12.76
N ALA A 165 -0.58 15.77 -13.78
CA ALA A 165 0.87 15.64 -13.61
C ALA A 165 1.52 17.03 -13.59
N GLN A 166 1.87 17.52 -12.41
CA GLN A 166 2.27 18.92 -12.19
C GLN A 166 3.72 19.19 -12.61
N SER A 167 4.64 19.39 -11.66
CA SER A 167 6.03 19.73 -11.98
C SER A 167 6.79 18.53 -12.54
N GLY A 168 7.90 18.78 -13.24
CA GLY A 168 8.77 17.73 -13.79
C GLY A 168 8.50 17.39 -15.26
N ASN A 169 9.32 16.50 -15.81
CA ASN A 169 9.21 15.99 -17.18
C ASN A 169 8.39 14.70 -17.20
N ASN A 170 7.07 14.85 -17.08
CA ASN A 170 6.16 13.72 -16.98
C ASN A 170 5.88 13.06 -18.34
N LYS A 171 5.70 11.73 -18.34
CA LYS A 171 5.24 10.92 -19.48
C LYS A 171 3.94 10.24 -19.12
N ILE A 172 2.97 10.30 -20.03
CA ILE A 172 1.61 9.77 -19.90
C ILE A 172 1.29 9.01 -21.20
#